data_AF-E3JVT2-F1
#
_entry.id   AF-E3JVT2-F1
#
_cell.length_a   1.000
_cell.length_b   1.000
_cell.length_c   1.000
_cell.angle_alpha   90.00
_cell.angle_beta   90.00
_cell.angle_gamma   90.00
#
_symmetry.space_group_name_H-M   'P 1'
#
loop_
_entity.id
_entity.type
_entity.pdbx_description
1 polymer ?
#
loop_
_entity_poly.entity_id
_entity_poly.type
_entity_poly.pdbx_seq_one_letter_code
_entity_poly.pdbx_strand_id
1 'polypeptide(L)'
;MDAPLPGALPTPLHHCLGYPLNPDSTMDSQDQASLEGRAPPTEENERARFRELHRVDIDPNSFSAFVTLAGLEKVQEYHDRLEAVFRIEISNGRPKESCTALWEALVVSKHCSFNVFREALLLTEEKHPDQIKEFLRLAYFHQYPKHDSSNLSNKQMADAIKGVVANKPEKPRDSESVHPDWSVDIVKAGFQAEYKNSDLIVKPNLDLLRDMAGAWSQINYKAPFTSIVGST
;
A
#
# COMPACT_ATOMS: atom_id res chain seq x y z
N MET A 1 -69.06 -23.70 -39.07
CA MET A 1 -68.87 -22.47 -39.85
C MET A 1 -67.37 -22.20 -39.87
N ASP A 2 -66.78 -22.47 -41.03
CA ASP A 2 -65.55 -21.96 -41.65
C ASP A 2 -64.26 -21.77 -40.83
N ALA A 3 -63.26 -22.58 -41.18
CA ALA A 3 -61.82 -22.23 -41.21
C ALA A 3 -61.52 -21.42 -42.51
N PRO A 4 -60.35 -20.77 -42.77
CA PRO A 4 -59.00 -21.07 -42.24
C PRO A 4 -57.99 -19.87 -42.06
N LEU A 5 -56.78 -20.17 -41.52
CA LEU A 5 -55.49 -19.47 -41.77
C LEU A 5 -55.07 -19.64 -43.26
N PRO A 6 -54.05 -18.99 -43.90
CA PRO A 6 -52.77 -18.45 -43.37
C PRO A 6 -52.19 -17.21 -44.14
N GLY A 7 -50.93 -16.82 -43.88
CA GLY A 7 -50.03 -16.36 -44.96
C GLY A 7 -49.31 -15.01 -44.83
N ALA A 8 -48.00 -15.09 -44.57
CA ALA A 8 -46.84 -14.44 -45.22
C ALA A 8 -46.91 -13.02 -45.85
N LEU A 9 -45.79 -12.32 -45.64
CA LEU A 9 -45.25 -11.08 -46.27
C LEU A 9 -45.56 -10.88 -47.77
N PRO A 10 -45.45 -9.61 -48.21
CA PRO A 10 -44.35 -9.30 -49.14
C PRO A 10 -43.66 -7.95 -48.90
N THR A 11 -42.34 -7.92 -49.14
CA THR A 11 -41.55 -6.74 -49.56
C THR A 11 -41.72 -6.50 -51.07
N PRO A 12 -41.51 -5.27 -51.58
CA PRO A 12 -40.26 -4.95 -52.32
C PRO A 12 -39.75 -3.51 -52.04
N LEU A 13 -38.48 -3.23 -51.73
CA LEU A 13 -37.22 -3.12 -52.51
C LEU A 13 -37.08 -1.94 -53.52
N HIS A 14 -35.88 -1.33 -53.45
CA HIS A 14 -35.22 -0.27 -54.26
C HIS A 14 -35.59 1.19 -53.92
N HIS A 15 -34.68 2.08 -53.50
CA HIS A 15 -33.36 2.44 -54.03
C HIS A 15 -32.44 2.94 -52.88
N CYS A 16 -31.30 2.31 -52.59
CA CYS A 16 -29.94 2.64 -53.03
C CYS A 16 -29.25 3.89 -52.41
N LEU A 17 -28.20 3.56 -51.64
CA LEU A 17 -26.87 4.20 -51.51
C LEU A 17 -26.69 5.40 -50.55
N GLY A 18 -25.87 5.17 -49.51
CA GLY A 18 -25.23 6.23 -48.74
C GLY A 18 -24.80 5.85 -47.32
N TYR A 19 -23.77 5.03 -47.18
CA TYR A 19 -22.85 5.05 -46.02
C TYR A 19 -21.45 5.32 -46.61
N PRO A 20 -20.51 6.00 -45.92
CA PRO A 20 -20.10 5.53 -44.59
C PRO A 20 -19.56 6.57 -43.57
N LEU A 21 -19.28 6.03 -42.37
CA LEU A 21 -18.31 6.45 -41.33
C LEU A 21 -18.72 7.45 -40.22
N ASN A 22 -19.23 6.86 -39.12
CA ASN A 22 -18.69 6.86 -37.74
C ASN A 22 -18.50 8.17 -36.92
N PRO A 23 -18.45 8.05 -35.57
CA PRO A 23 -19.34 8.81 -34.68
C PRO A 23 -18.56 9.81 -33.82
N ASP A 24 -19.13 10.99 -33.59
CA ASP A 24 -18.68 11.84 -32.50
C ASP A 24 -19.57 11.62 -31.28
N SER A 25 -19.01 10.84 -30.36
CA SER A 25 -19.56 10.56 -29.05
C SER A 25 -19.53 11.85 -28.25
N THR A 26 -20.65 12.56 -28.20
CA THR A 26 -20.88 13.60 -27.19
C THR A 26 -21.03 12.90 -25.84
N MET A 27 -19.90 12.64 -25.20
CA MET A 27 -19.81 12.08 -23.85
C MET A 27 -19.95 13.24 -22.87
N ASP A 28 -20.86 13.04 -21.92
CA ASP A 28 -21.31 14.00 -20.93
C ASP A 28 -20.16 14.74 -20.25
N SER A 29 -20.26 16.07 -20.26
CA SER A 29 -19.40 17.00 -19.52
C SER A 29 -19.75 17.03 -18.03
N GLN A 30 -19.78 15.87 -17.37
CA GLN A 30 -19.92 15.74 -15.93
C GLN A 30 -18.62 15.21 -15.33
N ASP A 31 -17.58 16.04 -15.29
CA ASP A 31 -16.46 15.87 -14.35
C ASP A 31 -15.63 17.15 -14.14
N GLN A 32 -16.19 18.34 -14.41
CA GLN A 32 -15.54 19.62 -14.08
C GLN A 32 -16.25 20.43 -12.98
N ALA A 33 -17.34 19.93 -12.41
CA ALA A 33 -18.05 20.61 -11.32
C ALA A 33 -17.69 19.97 -9.96
N SER A 34 -16.47 20.17 -9.46
CA SER A 34 -16.18 19.96 -8.03
C SER A 34 -14.96 20.73 -7.47
N LEU A 35 -14.44 21.72 -8.19
CA LEU A 35 -13.28 22.51 -7.72
C LEU A 35 -13.62 23.92 -7.21
N GLU A 36 -14.87 24.36 -7.30
CA GLU A 36 -15.29 25.67 -6.77
C GLU A 36 -15.89 25.52 -5.36
N GLY A 37 -15.04 25.72 -4.34
CA GLY A 37 -15.45 25.69 -2.93
C GLY A 37 -14.38 25.13 -1.98
N ARG A 38 -13.27 24.61 -2.51
CA ARG A 38 -12.16 24.07 -1.71
C ARG A 38 -11.36 25.22 -1.10
N ALA A 39 -11.24 25.24 0.24
CA ALA A 39 -10.28 26.12 0.88
C ALA A 39 -8.86 25.75 0.39
N PRO A 40 -8.02 26.73 0.05
CA PRO A 40 -6.67 26.46 -0.40
C PRO A 40 -5.92 25.67 0.69
N PRO A 41 -5.19 24.60 0.34
CA PRO A 41 -4.45 23.84 1.33
C PRO A 41 -3.40 24.73 1.98
N THR A 42 -3.41 24.77 3.30
CA THR A 42 -2.34 25.39 4.09
C THR A 42 -1.51 24.29 4.72
N GLU A 43 -0.19 24.45 4.73
CA GLU A 43 0.71 23.46 5.33
C GLU A 43 0.38 23.17 6.80
N GLU A 44 -0.04 24.19 7.56
CA GLU A 44 -0.44 24.04 8.97
C GLU A 44 -1.66 23.12 9.15
N ASN A 45 -2.73 23.34 8.39
CA ASN A 45 -3.92 22.50 8.43
C ASN A 45 -3.61 21.05 8.03
N GLU A 46 -2.86 20.86 6.93
CA GLU A 46 -2.53 19.51 6.47
C GLU A 46 -1.57 18.79 7.44
N ARG A 47 -0.69 19.53 8.12
CA ARG A 47 0.15 18.98 9.20
C ARG A 47 -0.68 18.55 10.41
N ALA A 48 -1.73 19.30 10.75
CA ALA A 48 -2.64 18.92 11.83
C ALA A 48 -3.40 17.63 11.48
N ARG A 49 -3.95 17.55 10.26
CA ARG A 49 -4.63 16.35 9.74
C ARG A 49 -3.71 15.15 9.67
N PHE A 50 -2.48 15.33 9.19
CA PHE A 50 -1.48 14.27 9.13
C PHE A 50 -1.25 13.66 10.53
N ARG A 51 -1.08 14.48 11.57
CA ARG A 51 -0.92 13.98 12.95
C ARG A 51 -2.14 13.25 13.49
N GLU A 52 -3.33 13.66 13.08
CA GLU A 52 -4.58 13.02 13.51
C GLU A 52 -4.78 11.66 12.82
N LEU A 53 -4.39 11.56 11.55
CA LEU A 53 -4.52 10.35 10.73
C LEU A 53 -3.36 9.36 10.95
N HIS A 54 -2.21 9.86 11.42
CA HIS A 54 -0.97 9.11 11.65
C HIS A 54 -0.45 9.37 13.07
N ARG A 55 -1.05 8.71 14.07
CA ARG A 55 -0.82 8.99 15.50
C ARG A 55 0.64 8.89 15.97
N VAL A 56 1.48 8.16 15.24
CA VAL A 56 2.89 7.95 15.57
C VAL A 56 3.77 8.60 14.51
N ASP A 57 4.05 9.89 14.72
CA ASP A 57 5.18 10.58 14.09
C ASP A 57 6.44 10.25 14.92
N ILE A 58 7.16 9.19 14.55
CA ILE A 58 8.50 8.93 15.14
C ILE A 58 9.52 9.93 14.60
N ASP A 59 9.26 10.52 13.42
CA ASP A 59 10.13 11.52 12.79
C ASP A 59 9.35 12.82 12.49
N PRO A 60 9.67 13.93 13.15
CA PRO A 60 9.12 15.26 12.86
C PRO A 60 9.26 15.70 11.39
N ASN A 61 10.21 15.10 10.65
CA ASN A 61 10.43 15.41 9.23
C ASN A 61 9.54 14.61 8.28
N SER A 62 8.80 13.61 8.76
CA SER A 62 7.96 12.71 7.95
C SER A 62 6.97 13.49 7.07
N PHE A 63 6.20 14.39 7.68
CA PHE A 63 5.25 15.24 6.95
C PHE A 63 5.93 16.16 5.93
N SER A 64 7.01 16.85 6.33
CA SER A 64 7.72 17.75 5.39
C SER A 64 8.33 17.00 4.22
N ALA A 65 8.86 15.80 4.43
CA ALA A 65 9.36 14.95 3.36
C ALA A 65 8.21 14.48 2.46
N PHE A 66 7.08 14.09 3.04
CA PHE A 66 5.88 13.68 2.30
C PHE A 66 5.37 14.81 1.40
N VAL A 67 5.22 16.03 1.93
CA VAL A 67 4.83 17.22 1.16
C VAL A 67 5.86 17.56 0.08
N THR A 68 7.16 17.47 0.39
CA THR A 68 8.24 17.75 -0.57
C THR A 68 8.20 16.77 -1.75
N LEU A 69 7.85 15.51 -1.51
CA LEU A 69 7.80 14.48 -2.54
C LEU A 69 6.49 14.51 -3.37
N ALA A 70 5.35 14.72 -2.72
CA ALA A 70 4.03 14.62 -3.35
C ALA A 70 3.45 15.96 -3.83
N GLY A 71 3.84 17.07 -3.20
CA GLY A 71 3.16 18.36 -3.32
C GLY A 71 1.95 18.48 -2.40
N LEU A 72 1.72 19.68 -1.89
CA LEU A 72 0.71 19.95 -0.86
C LEU A 72 -0.72 19.64 -1.30
N GLU A 73 -1.07 19.91 -2.57
CA GLU A 73 -2.40 19.60 -3.11
C GLU A 73 -2.72 18.10 -3.11
N LYS A 74 -1.72 17.27 -3.39
CA LYS A 74 -1.85 15.81 -3.39
C LYS A 74 -1.91 15.25 -1.97
N VAL A 75 -1.20 15.86 -1.03
CA VAL A 75 -1.35 15.53 0.40
C VAL A 75 -2.75 15.85 0.89
N GLN A 76 -3.32 16.99 0.49
CA GLN A 76 -4.70 17.33 0.82
C GLN A 76 -5.69 16.32 0.22
N GLU A 77 -5.53 15.96 -1.06
CA GLU A 77 -6.35 14.93 -1.71
C GLU A 77 -6.27 13.58 -0.99
N TYR A 78 -5.06 13.19 -0.57
CA TYR A 78 -4.82 11.98 0.22
C TYR A 78 -5.57 12.00 1.55
N HIS A 79 -5.47 13.09 2.32
CA HIS A 79 -6.18 13.21 3.59
C HIS A 79 -7.70 13.21 3.40
N ASP A 80 -8.23 13.93 2.40
CA ASP A 80 -9.67 13.99 2.12
C ASP A 80 -10.23 12.59 1.85
N ARG A 81 -9.52 11.81 1.03
CA ARG A 81 -9.90 10.45 0.65
C ARG A 81 -9.75 9.46 1.81
N LEU A 82 -8.68 9.58 2.60
CA LEU A 82 -8.47 8.74 3.79
C LEU A 82 -9.55 8.99 4.86
N GLU A 83 -9.89 10.25 5.11
CA GLU A 83 -10.98 10.60 6.02
C GLU A 83 -12.32 10.11 5.52
N ALA A 84 -12.58 10.15 4.20
CA ALA A 84 -13.81 9.63 3.62
C ALA A 84 -13.97 8.13 3.88
N VAL A 85 -12.94 7.32 3.63
CA VAL A 85 -13.00 5.87 3.89
C VAL A 85 -13.11 5.57 5.39
N PHE A 86 -12.41 6.31 6.26
CA PHE A 86 -12.56 6.16 7.71
C PHE A 86 -13.97 6.52 8.20
N ARG A 87 -14.59 7.56 7.63
CA ARG A 87 -15.96 7.95 7.98
C ARG A 87 -16.96 6.84 7.71
N ILE A 88 -16.77 6.07 6.65
CA ILE A 88 -17.59 4.90 6.34
C ILE A 88 -17.37 3.82 7.41
N GLU A 89 -16.12 3.49 7.73
CA GLU A 89 -15.82 2.49 8.76
C GLU A 89 -16.38 2.88 10.14
N ILE A 90 -16.28 4.17 10.48
CA ILE A 90 -16.84 4.70 11.72
C ILE A 90 -18.37 4.57 11.74
N SER A 91 -19.02 4.85 10.61
CA SER A 91 -20.48 4.68 10.47
C SER A 91 -20.90 3.20 10.59
N ASN A 92 -20.01 2.28 10.22
CA ASN A 92 -20.19 0.83 10.41
C ASN A 92 -19.90 0.36 11.85
N GLY A 93 -19.74 1.29 12.80
CA GLY A 93 -19.56 1.00 14.22
C GLY A 93 -18.11 0.77 14.64
N ARG A 94 -17.12 1.11 13.80
CA ARG A 94 -15.70 1.03 14.18
C ARG A 94 -15.27 2.28 14.94
N PRO A 95 -14.58 2.15 16.08
CA PRO A 95 -13.97 3.31 16.74
C PRO A 95 -12.91 3.95 15.84
N LYS A 96 -12.88 5.28 15.80
CA LYS A 96 -11.88 6.06 15.04
C LYS A 96 -10.45 5.69 15.45
N GLU A 97 -10.24 5.46 16.75
CA GLU A 97 -8.96 5.08 17.33
C GLU A 97 -8.47 3.74 16.77
N SER A 98 -9.38 2.80 16.50
CA SER A 98 -9.06 1.50 15.90
C SER A 98 -8.72 1.63 14.43
N CYS A 99 -9.48 2.43 13.67
CA CYS A 99 -9.19 2.69 12.25
C CYS A 99 -7.80 3.32 12.06
N THR A 100 -7.49 4.36 12.84
CA THR A 100 -6.20 5.05 12.78
C THR A 100 -5.04 4.16 13.22
N ALA A 101 -5.20 3.37 14.29
CA ALA A 101 -4.16 2.43 14.74
C ALA A 101 -3.90 1.30 13.72
N LEU A 102 -4.94 0.75 13.10
CA LEU A 102 -4.81 -0.27 12.05
C LEU A 102 -4.11 0.27 10.81
N TRP A 103 -4.46 1.50 10.42
CA TRP A 103 -3.84 2.18 9.30
C TRP A 103 -2.36 2.44 9.54
N GLU A 104 -2.02 2.95 10.72
CA GLU A 104 -0.64 3.17 11.13
C GLU A 104 0.17 1.87 11.15
N ALA A 105 -0.42 0.79 11.67
CA ALA A 105 0.20 -0.54 11.67
C ALA A 105 0.51 -1.06 10.27
N LEU A 106 -0.29 -0.67 9.27
CA LEU A 106 -0.12 -1.02 7.87
C LEU A 106 0.96 -0.16 7.20
N VAL A 107 0.86 1.18 7.27
CA VAL A 107 1.63 2.08 6.40
C VAL A 107 2.88 2.66 7.06
N VAL A 108 2.88 2.84 8.39
CA VAL A 108 4.00 3.45 9.12
C VAL A 108 4.90 2.38 9.71
N SER A 109 4.36 1.54 10.60
CA SER A 109 5.18 0.56 11.33
C SER A 109 5.34 -0.77 10.60
N LYS A 110 4.54 -1.00 9.54
CA LYS A 110 4.57 -2.22 8.70
C LYS A 110 4.50 -3.52 9.51
N HIS A 111 3.90 -3.47 10.70
CA HIS A 111 3.67 -4.63 11.56
C HIS A 111 2.41 -5.41 11.15
N CYS A 112 1.58 -4.84 10.28
CA CYS A 112 0.36 -5.43 9.78
C CYS A 112 0.40 -5.59 8.26
N SER A 113 0.01 -6.76 7.76
CA SER A 113 -0.19 -6.95 6.32
C SER A 113 -1.55 -6.38 5.88
N PHE A 114 -1.67 -6.01 4.61
CA PHE A 114 -2.95 -5.54 4.07
C PHE A 114 -4.09 -6.55 4.26
N ASN A 115 -3.80 -7.86 4.22
CA ASN A 115 -4.81 -8.89 4.47
C ASN A 115 -5.35 -8.83 5.90
N VAL A 116 -4.46 -8.67 6.88
CA VAL A 116 -4.84 -8.55 8.30
C VAL A 116 -5.62 -7.25 8.54
N PHE A 117 -5.18 -6.15 7.93
CA PHE A 117 -5.90 -4.86 7.95
C PHE A 117 -7.34 -5.03 7.42
N ARG A 118 -7.49 -5.65 6.25
CA ARG A 118 -8.78 -5.89 5.60
C ARG A 118 -9.69 -6.77 6.46
N GLU A 119 -9.16 -7.84 7.04
CA GLU A 119 -9.91 -8.75 7.92
C GLU A 119 -10.38 -8.06 9.19
N ALA A 120 -9.55 -7.21 9.81
CA ALA A 120 -9.92 -6.43 11.00
C ALA A 120 -11.08 -5.45 10.72
N LEU A 121 -11.14 -4.91 9.50
CA LEU A 121 -12.24 -4.06 9.03
C LEU A 121 -13.42 -4.84 8.45
N LEU A 122 -13.38 -6.18 8.42
CA LEU A 122 -14.41 -7.04 7.81
C LEU A 122 -14.71 -6.70 6.34
N LEU A 123 -13.70 -6.20 5.62
CA LEU A 123 -13.80 -5.87 4.22
C LEU A 123 -13.65 -7.15 3.38
N THR A 124 -14.48 -7.30 2.34
CA THR A 124 -14.49 -8.49 1.47
C THR A 124 -14.59 -8.05 0.02
N GLU A 125 -13.97 -8.81 -0.89
CA GLU A 125 -14.00 -8.49 -2.33
C GLU A 125 -15.43 -8.47 -2.90
N GLU A 126 -16.35 -9.23 -2.29
CA GLU A 126 -17.75 -9.30 -2.73
C GLU A 126 -18.55 -8.05 -2.35
N LYS A 127 -18.35 -7.53 -1.13
CA LYS A 127 -19.19 -6.44 -0.59
C LYS A 127 -18.52 -5.07 -0.66
N HIS A 128 -17.18 -5.05 -0.68
CA HIS A 128 -16.39 -3.86 -0.45
C HIS A 128 -15.23 -3.68 -1.46
N PRO A 129 -15.40 -4.02 -2.76
CA PRO A 129 -14.29 -4.00 -3.72
C PRO A 129 -13.68 -2.60 -3.90
N ASP A 130 -14.53 -1.56 -3.93
CA ASP A 130 -14.08 -0.18 -4.11
C ASP A 130 -13.34 0.36 -2.89
N GLN A 131 -13.81 0.05 -1.69
CA GLN A 131 -13.14 0.43 -0.44
C GLN A 131 -11.77 -0.25 -0.32
N ILE A 132 -11.70 -1.54 -0.65
CA ILE A 132 -10.44 -2.29 -0.67
C ILE A 132 -9.44 -1.64 -1.64
N LYS A 133 -9.90 -1.35 -2.86
CA LYS A 133 -9.08 -0.69 -3.89
C LYS A 133 -8.62 0.69 -3.44
N GLU A 134 -9.48 1.44 -2.77
CA GLU A 134 -9.17 2.78 -2.26
C GLU A 134 -8.13 2.74 -1.14
N PHE A 135 -8.27 1.84 -0.17
CA PHE A 135 -7.24 1.64 0.86
C PHE A 135 -5.90 1.22 0.26
N LEU A 136 -5.89 0.37 -0.77
CA LEU A 136 -4.65 0.00 -1.47
C LEU A 136 -3.98 1.20 -2.14
N ARG A 137 -4.76 2.04 -2.83
CA ARG A 137 -4.23 3.26 -3.48
C ARG A 137 -3.66 4.23 -2.47
N LEU A 138 -4.37 4.46 -1.37
CA LEU A 138 -3.93 5.34 -0.29
C LEU A 138 -2.66 4.82 0.39
N ALA A 139 -2.58 3.52 0.67
CA ALA A 139 -1.41 2.91 1.28
C ALA A 139 -0.21 2.92 0.33
N TYR A 140 -0.44 2.64 -0.96
CA TYR A 140 0.59 2.74 -1.99
C TYR A 140 1.13 4.17 -2.11
N PHE A 141 0.24 5.17 -2.20
CA PHE A 141 0.64 6.58 -2.28
C PHE A 141 1.42 7.04 -1.05
N HIS A 142 1.01 6.61 0.15
CA HIS A 142 1.75 6.91 1.39
C HIS A 142 3.20 6.39 1.31
N GLN A 143 3.42 5.21 0.73
CA GLN A 143 4.76 4.61 0.59
C GLN A 143 5.54 5.14 -0.62
N TYR A 144 4.84 5.57 -1.67
CA TYR A 144 5.40 6.00 -2.96
C TYR A 144 4.80 7.33 -3.43
N PRO A 145 5.08 8.45 -2.75
CA PRO A 145 4.31 9.69 -2.92
C PRO A 145 4.50 10.38 -4.29
N LYS A 146 5.53 9.97 -5.04
CA LYS A 146 5.82 10.44 -6.41
C LYS A 146 5.15 9.62 -7.51
N HIS A 147 4.62 8.45 -7.18
CA HIS A 147 4.17 7.48 -8.17
C HIS A 147 2.65 7.45 -8.26
N ASP A 148 2.15 7.44 -9.49
CA ASP A 148 0.73 7.23 -9.75
C ASP A 148 0.39 5.73 -9.71
N SER A 149 -0.74 5.41 -9.07
CA SER A 149 -1.26 4.06 -8.92
C SER A 149 -2.39 3.74 -9.92
N SER A 150 -2.78 4.69 -10.78
CA SER A 150 -3.90 4.55 -11.72
C SER A 150 -3.83 3.29 -12.58
N ASN A 151 -2.62 2.92 -13.02
CA ASN A 151 -2.36 1.77 -13.90
C ASN A 151 -2.03 0.47 -13.15
N LEU A 152 -2.02 0.48 -11.82
CA LEU A 152 -1.66 -0.68 -11.01
C LEU A 152 -2.89 -1.52 -10.64
N SER A 153 -2.75 -2.84 -10.75
CA SER A 153 -3.72 -3.78 -10.20
C SER A 153 -3.66 -3.82 -8.67
N ASN A 154 -4.75 -4.26 -8.03
CA ASN A 154 -4.81 -4.44 -6.58
C ASN A 154 -3.68 -5.34 -6.06
N LYS A 155 -3.35 -6.40 -6.81
CA LYS A 155 -2.25 -7.31 -6.47
C LYS A 155 -0.90 -6.59 -6.49
N GLN A 156 -0.60 -5.81 -7.54
CA GLN A 156 0.64 -5.06 -7.64
C GLN A 156 0.80 -4.04 -6.51
N MET A 157 -0.27 -3.32 -6.15
CA MET A 157 -0.25 -2.40 -5.01
C MET A 157 -0.01 -3.16 -3.70
N ALA A 158 -0.72 -4.28 -3.46
CA ALA A 158 -0.57 -5.08 -2.25
C ALA A 158 0.85 -5.68 -2.11
N ASP A 159 1.44 -6.15 -3.20
CA ASP A 159 2.80 -6.71 -3.23
C ASP A 159 3.85 -5.62 -2.95
N ALA A 160 3.66 -4.40 -3.50
CA ALA A 160 4.51 -3.24 -3.21
C ALA A 160 4.43 -2.80 -1.74
N ILE A 161 3.23 -2.81 -1.15
CA ILE A 161 3.02 -2.48 0.27
C ILE A 161 3.67 -3.52 1.19
N LYS A 162 3.62 -4.81 0.83
CA LYS A 162 4.29 -5.90 1.57
C LYS A 162 5.83 -5.81 1.54
N GLY A 163 6.41 -4.94 0.70
CA GLY A 163 7.84 -4.89 0.46
C GLY A 163 8.35 -6.01 -0.46
N VAL A 164 7.45 -6.74 -1.13
CA VAL A 164 7.79 -7.79 -2.10
C VAL A 164 7.42 -7.32 -3.50
N VAL A 165 8.02 -6.22 -3.95
CA VAL A 165 8.49 -6.08 -5.34
C VAL A 165 9.76 -5.25 -5.32
N ALA A 166 10.82 -5.91 -5.79
CA ALA A 166 11.97 -5.36 -6.47
C ALA A 166 12.06 -3.83 -6.52
N ASN A 167 13.11 -3.32 -5.89
CA ASN A 167 13.87 -2.23 -6.46
C ASN A 167 14.23 -2.59 -7.92
N LYS A 168 13.34 -2.27 -8.86
CA LYS A 168 13.78 -1.70 -10.11
C LYS A 168 13.47 -0.21 -9.99
N PRO A 169 14.36 0.59 -9.36
CA PRO A 169 14.39 2.01 -9.69
C PRO A 169 14.49 2.10 -11.22
N GLU A 170 13.71 2.98 -11.83
CA GLU A 170 14.07 3.51 -13.14
C GLU A 170 15.48 4.09 -13.00
N LYS A 171 16.48 3.28 -13.35
CA LYS A 171 17.84 3.73 -13.50
C LYS A 171 17.81 4.75 -14.65
N PRO A 172 18.46 5.92 -14.51
CA PRO A 172 19.15 6.46 -15.67
C PRO A 172 19.94 5.30 -16.25
N ARG A 173 19.71 4.98 -17.53
CA ARG A 173 20.52 4.02 -18.27
C ARG A 173 21.98 4.35 -17.96
N ASP A 174 22.74 3.31 -17.60
CA ASP A 174 24.15 3.29 -17.20
C ASP A 174 24.35 2.97 -15.72
N SER A 175 24.02 1.74 -15.37
CA SER A 175 24.96 0.89 -14.63
C SER A 175 24.44 -0.54 -14.71
N GLU A 176 25.25 -1.44 -15.24
CA GLU A 176 25.03 -2.87 -15.10
C GLU A 176 24.89 -3.19 -13.61
N SER A 177 23.89 -4.01 -13.27
CA SER A 177 23.87 -4.69 -11.99
C SER A 177 25.05 -5.66 -11.98
N VAL A 178 26.18 -5.25 -11.42
CA VAL A 178 27.24 -6.18 -11.04
C VAL A 178 26.69 -6.99 -9.88
N HIS A 179 26.10 -8.16 -10.18
CA HIS A 179 26.10 -9.24 -9.21
C HIS A 179 27.58 -9.58 -9.01
N PRO A 180 28.18 -9.34 -7.83
CA PRO A 180 29.53 -9.81 -7.60
C PRO A 180 29.44 -11.33 -7.70
N ASP A 181 30.19 -11.92 -8.63
CA ASP A 181 30.40 -13.35 -8.64
C ASP A 181 31.27 -13.66 -7.43
N TRP A 182 30.65 -13.89 -6.27
CA TRP A 182 31.35 -14.24 -5.05
C TRP A 182 31.94 -15.62 -5.28
N SER A 183 33.24 -15.68 -5.51
CA SER A 183 33.91 -16.97 -5.55
C SER A 183 33.68 -17.67 -4.22
N VAL A 184 33.50 -19.00 -4.29
CA VAL A 184 33.38 -19.85 -3.10
C VAL A 184 34.52 -19.60 -2.11
N ASP A 185 35.68 -19.19 -2.61
CA ASP A 185 36.86 -18.86 -1.82
C ASP A 185 36.71 -17.56 -1.02
N ILE A 186 36.06 -16.53 -1.56
CA ILE A 186 35.77 -15.29 -0.82
C ILE A 186 34.75 -15.57 0.29
N VAL A 187 33.73 -16.38 0.01
CA VAL A 187 32.74 -16.76 1.03
C VAL A 187 33.40 -17.56 2.15
N LYS A 188 34.22 -18.57 1.81
CA LYS A 188 34.98 -19.35 2.79
C LYS A 188 35.93 -18.48 3.61
N ALA A 189 36.65 -17.56 2.97
CA ALA A 189 37.53 -16.63 3.65
C ALA A 189 36.76 -15.72 4.62
N GLY A 190 35.55 -15.27 4.25
CA GLY A 190 34.67 -14.50 5.13
C GLY A 190 34.19 -15.28 6.35
N PHE A 191 33.82 -16.56 6.19
CA PHE A 191 33.43 -17.42 7.31
C PHE A 191 34.59 -17.79 8.23
N GLN A 192 35.82 -17.86 7.70
CA GLN A 192 37.02 -18.14 8.49
C GLN A 192 37.66 -16.88 9.08
N ALA A 193 37.21 -15.69 8.69
CA ALA A 193 37.74 -14.44 9.20
C ALA A 193 37.32 -14.24 10.66
N GLU A 194 38.21 -13.65 11.44
CA GLU A 194 37.90 -13.26 12.80
C GLU A 194 36.78 -12.21 12.82
N TYR A 195 35.82 -12.38 13.73
CA TYR A 195 34.71 -11.46 13.86
C TYR A 195 35.21 -10.11 14.40
N LYS A 196 35.21 -9.10 13.53
CA LYS A 196 35.67 -7.76 13.91
C LYS A 196 34.80 -7.20 15.02
N ASN A 197 35.45 -6.56 16.00
CA ASN A 197 34.80 -5.95 17.16
C ASN A 197 33.96 -6.92 18.00
N SER A 198 34.37 -8.20 18.06
CA SER A 198 33.75 -9.23 18.91
C SER A 198 33.59 -8.75 20.36
N ASP A 199 34.56 -7.99 20.89
CA ASP A 199 34.50 -7.44 22.25
C ASP A 199 33.39 -6.41 22.47
N LEU A 200 32.97 -5.71 21.41
CA LEU A 200 31.95 -4.67 21.48
C LEU A 200 30.54 -5.20 21.17
N ILE A 201 30.46 -6.25 20.34
CA ILE A 201 29.18 -6.75 19.83
C ILE A 201 28.88 -8.14 20.37
N VAL A 202 29.80 -9.09 20.21
CA VAL A 202 29.54 -10.50 20.54
C VAL A 202 29.57 -10.72 22.05
N LYS A 203 30.63 -10.28 22.74
CA LYS A 203 30.78 -10.53 24.19
C LYS A 203 29.64 -9.93 25.03
N PRO A 204 29.26 -8.65 24.88
CA PRO A 204 28.20 -8.07 25.71
C PRO A 204 26.83 -8.73 25.48
N ASN A 205 26.53 -9.13 24.23
CA ASN A 205 25.30 -9.84 23.92
C ASN A 205 25.29 -11.26 24.49
N LEU A 206 26.42 -11.99 24.43
CA LEU A 206 26.53 -13.31 25.04
C LEU A 206 26.43 -13.26 26.57
N ASP A 207 27.01 -12.25 27.20
CA ASP A 207 26.93 -12.05 28.65
C ASP A 207 25.50 -11.69 29.07
N LEU A 208 24.83 -10.78 28.35
CA LEU A 208 23.41 -10.46 28.57
C LEU A 208 22.53 -11.70 28.43
N LEU A 209 22.73 -12.51 27.39
CA LEU A 209 21.97 -13.75 27.20
C LEU A 209 22.21 -14.75 28.33
N ARG A 210 23.44 -14.84 28.84
CA ARG A 210 23.77 -15.70 29.99
C ARG A 210 23.09 -15.22 31.27
N ASP A 211 23.09 -13.91 31.51
CA ASP A 211 22.44 -13.29 32.66
C ASP A 211 20.91 -13.50 32.61
N MET A 212 20.30 -13.30 31.44
CA MET A 212 18.87 -13.53 31.23
C MET A 212 18.49 -15.01 31.36
N ALA A 213 19.35 -15.92 30.89
CA ALA A 213 19.15 -17.35 31.08
C ALA A 213 19.27 -17.75 32.57
N GLY A 214 20.22 -17.17 33.31
CA GLY A 214 20.38 -17.41 34.74
C GLY A 214 19.23 -16.84 35.60
N ALA A 215 18.69 -15.69 35.20
CA ALA A 215 17.53 -15.06 35.83
C ALA A 215 16.18 -15.69 35.43
N TRP A 216 16.20 -16.70 34.56
CA TRP A 216 14.99 -17.34 34.08
C TRP A 216 14.25 -18.03 35.23
N SER A 217 12.95 -17.77 35.32
CA SER A 217 12.04 -18.48 36.21
C SER A 217 10.73 -18.75 35.50
N GLN A 218 10.16 -19.93 35.79
CA GLN A 218 8.90 -20.38 35.19
C GLN A 218 7.68 -19.54 35.64
N ILE A 219 7.85 -18.72 36.68
CA ILE A 219 6.85 -17.77 37.18
C ILE A 219 6.80 -16.52 36.29
N ASN A 220 7.95 -16.08 35.77
CA ASN A 220 8.07 -14.83 35.02
C ASN A 220 8.06 -15.02 33.50
N TYR A 221 8.50 -16.18 32.99
CA TYR A 221 8.64 -16.41 31.54
C TYR A 221 8.29 -17.86 31.13
N LYS A 222 7.56 -18.04 30.02
CA LYS A 222 6.99 -19.35 29.62
C LYS A 222 7.98 -20.34 28.99
N ALA A 223 9.15 -19.92 28.47
CA ALA A 223 10.27 -20.80 28.08
C ALA A 223 11.48 -19.97 27.61
N PRO A 224 12.72 -20.45 27.78
CA PRO A 224 13.90 -19.84 27.18
C PRO A 224 14.06 -20.36 25.73
N PHE A 225 13.47 -19.68 24.76
CA PHE A 225 13.75 -19.98 23.35
C PHE A 225 14.75 -18.97 22.81
N THR A 226 16.04 -19.32 22.84
CA THR A 226 17.02 -18.75 21.90
C THR A 226 17.83 -19.89 21.30
N SER A 227 17.68 -20.14 20.00
CA SER A 227 18.57 -21.00 19.24
C SER A 227 19.68 -20.11 18.69
N ILE A 228 20.90 -20.27 19.18
CA ILE A 228 22.08 -19.66 18.58
C ILE A 228 22.73 -20.75 17.73
N VAL A 229 22.51 -20.68 16.41
CA VAL A 229 23.23 -21.53 15.47
C VAL A 229 24.59 -20.88 15.22
N GLY A 230 25.63 -21.36 15.92
CA GLY A 230 27.02 -21.08 15.60
C GLY A 230 27.58 -22.17 14.68
N SER A 231 28.61 -21.86 13.89
CA SER A 231 29.34 -22.87 13.12
C SER A 231 30.08 -23.82 14.08
N THR A 232 29.87 -25.13 13.91
CA THR A 232 30.72 -26.20 14.48
C THR A 232 32.01 -26.34 13.69
#